data_AF-A0A1Z4M2M2-F1
#
_entry.id   AF-A0A1Z4M2M2-F1
#
_cell.length_a   1.000
_cell.length_b   1.000
_cell.length_c   1.000
_cell.angle_alpha   90.00
_cell.angle_beta   90.00
_cell.angle_gamma   90.00
#
_symmetry.space_group_name_H-M   'P 1'
#
loop_
_entity.id
_entity.type
_entity.pdbx_description
1 polymer ?
#
loop_
_entity_poly.entity_id
_entity_poly.type
_entity_poly.pdbx_seq_one_letter_code
_entity_poly.pdbx_strand_id
1 'polypeptide(L)'
;MQNLEQQGIGERRIEGFGRIVANWLDEEAEYQVSLNKPENNQNKNNQESILLSSESLKLAEDIAMRIIRKNLDILLMNKIARTGIKRENINNTQLLRLMIVTREALFKLEEQDSKSKSIAELVKPITDLLKNLRTNARNQFKHTYLENKKIEEQITEWLQNPQDWIKLAWKSDSITKELIDDNSQPSIKIAHVSKTFDDYLALEYTFSLIIAIVKKAIKDKNND
;
A
#
# COMPACT_ATOMS: atom_id res chain seq x y z
N MET A 1 -28.94 -2.02 -34.24
CA MET A 1 -27.64 -1.87 -33.53
C MET A 1 -26.43 -2.37 -34.31
N GLN A 2 -26.56 -3.33 -35.24
CA GLN A 2 -25.44 -3.82 -36.08
C GLN A 2 -24.60 -2.73 -36.77
N ASN A 3 -25.21 -1.59 -37.10
CA ASN A 3 -24.49 -0.49 -37.76
C ASN A 3 -23.43 0.17 -36.85
N LEU A 4 -23.66 0.21 -35.53
CA LEU A 4 -22.71 0.80 -34.57
C LEU A 4 -21.55 -0.15 -34.23
N GLU A 5 -21.79 -1.46 -34.26
CA GLU A 5 -20.75 -2.48 -34.07
C GLU A 5 -19.71 -2.42 -35.21
N GLN A 6 -20.16 -2.15 -36.43
CA GLN A 6 -19.28 -2.05 -37.60
C GLN A 6 -18.68 -0.65 -37.80
N GLN A 7 -19.44 0.43 -37.56
CA GLN A 7 -19.00 1.79 -37.86
C GLN A 7 -18.30 2.49 -36.70
N GLY A 8 -18.54 2.07 -35.45
CA GLY A 8 -18.01 2.71 -34.25
C GLY A 8 -18.52 4.14 -34.03
N ILE A 9 -18.29 4.68 -32.83
CA ILE A 9 -18.65 6.05 -32.45
C ILE A 9 -17.37 6.89 -32.30
N GLY A 10 -17.34 8.08 -32.92
CA GLY A 10 -16.24 9.05 -32.81
C GLY A 10 -15.34 9.15 -34.07
N GLU A 11 -14.50 10.19 -34.11
CA GLU A 11 -13.73 10.56 -35.31
C GLU A 11 -12.61 9.57 -35.68
N ARG A 12 -12.07 8.81 -34.71
CA ARG A 12 -10.93 7.89 -34.92
C ARG A 12 -11.34 6.43 -35.24
N ARG A 13 -12.55 6.23 -35.76
CA ARG A 13 -13.13 4.91 -36.09
C ARG A 13 -12.32 4.05 -37.08
N ILE A 14 -11.53 4.70 -37.95
CA ILE A 14 -10.69 4.04 -38.97
C ILE A 14 -9.49 3.30 -38.36
N GLU A 15 -9.10 3.67 -37.14
CA GLU A 15 -7.97 3.09 -36.40
C GLU A 15 -8.41 1.99 -35.40
N GLY A 16 -9.69 1.59 -35.44
CA GLY A 16 -10.24 0.53 -34.58
C GLY A 16 -10.82 0.99 -33.24
N PHE A 17 -10.76 2.28 -32.92
CA PHE A 17 -11.35 2.84 -31.70
C PHE A 17 -12.86 3.09 -31.83
N GLY A 18 -13.60 2.99 -30.72
CA GLY A 18 -15.03 3.33 -30.66
C GLY A 18 -16.00 2.22 -31.09
N ARG A 19 -15.51 0.99 -31.33
CA ARG A 19 -16.36 -0.19 -31.55
C ARG A 19 -16.82 -0.75 -30.22
N ILE A 20 -18.11 -1.06 -30.10
CA ILE A 20 -18.72 -1.60 -28.90
C ILE A 20 -19.33 -2.93 -29.26
N VAL A 21 -19.09 -3.96 -28.44
CA VAL A 21 -19.82 -5.24 -28.50
C VAL A 21 -20.75 -5.25 -27.30
N ALA A 22 -22.06 -5.31 -27.56
CA ALA A 22 -23.06 -5.42 -26.52
C ALA A 22 -23.54 -6.88 -26.45
N ASN A 23 -23.23 -7.57 -25.36
CA ASN A 23 -23.84 -8.85 -25.06
C ASN A 23 -25.04 -8.59 -24.15
N TRP A 24 -26.24 -8.55 -24.72
CA TRP A 24 -27.46 -8.45 -23.93
C TRP A 24 -27.72 -9.82 -23.31
N LEU A 25 -27.69 -9.89 -21.98
CA LEU A 25 -28.28 -11.01 -21.28
C LEU A 25 -29.80 -10.85 -21.42
N ASP A 26 -30.48 -11.87 -21.97
CA ASP A 26 -31.93 -11.86 -22.10
C ASP A 26 -32.58 -11.60 -20.73
N GLU A 27 -33.56 -10.70 -20.68
CA GLU A 27 -34.29 -10.31 -19.46
C GLU A 27 -35.07 -11.48 -18.82
N GLU A 28 -35.11 -12.65 -19.48
CA GLU A 28 -35.76 -13.88 -19.02
C GLU A 28 -34.79 -15.07 -18.84
N ALA A 29 -33.48 -14.82 -18.72
CA ALA A 29 -32.56 -15.87 -18.31
C ALA A 29 -32.76 -16.19 -16.80
N GLU A 30 -33.82 -16.92 -16.47
CA GLU A 30 -33.95 -17.60 -15.19
C GLU A 30 -32.78 -18.59 -15.06
N TYR A 31 -31.74 -18.18 -14.31
CA TYR A 31 -30.71 -19.11 -13.87
C TYR A 31 -31.34 -20.13 -12.92
N GLN A 32 -31.76 -21.28 -13.45
CA GLN A 32 -32.04 -22.44 -12.64
C GLN A 32 -30.71 -22.98 -12.11
N VAL A 33 -30.31 -22.47 -10.96
CA VAL A 33 -29.31 -23.14 -10.11
C VAL A 33 -30.00 -24.38 -9.56
N SER A 34 -29.84 -25.50 -10.26
CA SER A 34 -30.02 -26.81 -9.64
C SER A 34 -28.93 -26.96 -8.57
N LEU A 35 -29.24 -26.55 -7.35
CA LEU A 35 -28.57 -27.06 -6.17
C LEU A 35 -28.75 -28.56 -6.24
N ASN A 36 -27.71 -29.28 -6.66
CA ASN A 36 -27.68 -30.73 -6.50
C ASN A 36 -28.02 -30.97 -5.04
N LYS A 37 -29.19 -31.60 -4.80
CA LYS A 37 -29.53 -32.13 -3.48
C LYS A 37 -28.30 -32.91 -3.02
N PRO A 38 -27.86 -32.80 -1.75
CA PRO A 38 -26.73 -33.57 -1.29
C PRO A 38 -27.12 -35.04 -1.42
N GLU A 39 -26.67 -35.67 -2.49
CA GLU A 39 -26.63 -37.12 -2.57
C GLU A 39 -25.81 -37.55 -1.36
N ASN A 40 -26.41 -38.44 -0.61
CA ASN A 40 -25.90 -38.98 0.64
C ASN A 40 -24.68 -39.87 0.33
N ASN A 41 -23.61 -39.27 -0.18
CA ASN A 41 -22.34 -39.91 -0.46
C ASN A 41 -21.50 -39.82 0.82
N GLN A 42 -21.90 -40.62 1.81
CA GLN A 42 -20.98 -41.18 2.78
C GLN A 42 -19.98 -42.06 2.02
N ASN A 43 -19.01 -41.46 1.32
CA ASN A 43 -17.75 -42.05 0.85
C ASN A 43 -17.07 -41.10 -0.14
N LYS A 44 -16.30 -40.14 0.39
CA LYS A 44 -14.90 -39.84 -0.01
C LYS A 44 -14.43 -38.59 0.74
N ASN A 45 -13.85 -38.81 1.91
CA ASN A 45 -12.87 -37.93 2.53
C ASN A 45 -11.57 -37.89 1.71
N ASN A 46 -11.67 -37.55 0.43
CA ASN A 46 -10.54 -37.15 -0.38
C ASN A 46 -10.97 -35.83 -1.03
N GLN A 47 -10.87 -34.74 -0.27
CA GLN A 47 -10.51 -33.47 -0.91
C GLN A 47 -9.15 -33.72 -1.55
N GLU A 48 -9.14 -34.21 -2.78
CA GLU A 48 -7.97 -34.13 -3.64
C GLU A 48 -7.64 -32.64 -3.68
N SER A 49 -6.65 -32.23 -2.88
CA SER A 49 -6.05 -30.93 -3.03
C SER A 49 -5.65 -30.84 -4.48
N ILE A 50 -6.37 -30.07 -5.29
CA ILE A 50 -5.94 -29.78 -6.65
C ILE A 50 -4.60 -29.07 -6.47
N LEU A 51 -3.53 -29.83 -6.62
CA LEU A 51 -2.18 -29.37 -6.37
C LEU A 51 -1.91 -28.38 -7.49
N LEU A 52 -1.94 -27.09 -7.15
CA LEU A 52 -1.66 -26.04 -8.11
C LEU A 52 -0.26 -26.27 -8.70
N SER A 53 -0.11 -26.04 -10.01
CA SER A 53 1.21 -26.06 -10.64
C SER A 53 2.11 -25.00 -10.01
N SER A 54 3.44 -25.16 -10.12
CA SER A 54 4.40 -24.17 -9.62
C SER A 54 4.16 -22.77 -10.19
N GLU A 55 3.75 -22.69 -11.46
CA GLU A 55 3.41 -21.42 -12.12
C GLU A 55 2.14 -20.81 -11.53
N SER A 56 1.14 -21.64 -11.25
CA SER A 56 -0.15 -21.21 -10.67
C SER A 56 0.03 -20.73 -9.23
N LEU A 57 0.90 -21.40 -8.45
CA LEU A 57 1.27 -20.94 -7.11
C LEU A 57 1.99 -19.60 -7.17
N LYS A 58 3.00 -19.44 -8.03
CA LYS A 58 3.71 -18.18 -8.20
C LYS A 58 2.76 -17.04 -8.62
N LEU A 59 1.84 -17.32 -9.55
CA LEU A 59 0.82 -16.35 -9.95
C LEU A 59 -0.09 -15.97 -8.76
N ALA A 60 -0.51 -16.92 -7.94
CA ALA A 60 -1.30 -16.65 -6.74
C ALA A 60 -0.52 -15.78 -5.72
N GLU A 61 0.78 -16.05 -5.54
CA GLU A 61 1.67 -15.20 -4.71
C GLU A 61 1.75 -13.78 -5.25
N ASP A 62 1.97 -13.62 -6.56
CA ASP A 62 2.05 -12.31 -7.22
C ASP A 62 0.73 -11.53 -7.09
N ILE A 63 -0.41 -12.20 -7.26
CA ILE A 63 -1.74 -11.59 -7.06
C ILE A 63 -1.92 -11.15 -5.61
N ALA A 64 -1.61 -12.02 -4.65
CA ALA A 64 -1.72 -11.68 -3.23
C ALA A 64 -0.86 -10.46 -2.87
N MET A 65 0.40 -10.43 -3.34
CA MET A 65 1.30 -9.31 -3.12
C MET A 65 0.83 -7.99 -3.78
N ARG A 66 0.24 -8.07 -4.98
CA ARG A 66 -0.37 -6.89 -5.64
C ARG A 66 -1.53 -6.33 -4.84
N ILE A 67 -2.39 -7.19 -4.28
CA ILE A 67 -3.50 -6.76 -3.43
C ILE A 67 -2.97 -6.11 -2.14
N ILE A 68 -1.94 -6.69 -1.52
CA ILE A 68 -1.28 -6.09 -0.35
C ILE A 68 -0.80 -4.68 -0.67
N ARG A 69 -0.03 -4.50 -1.75
CA ARG A 69 0.48 -3.19 -2.16
C ARG A 69 -0.66 -2.18 -2.40
N LYS A 70 -1.70 -2.58 -3.14
CA LYS A 70 -2.87 -1.73 -3.37
C LYS A 70 -3.54 -1.29 -2.05
N ASN A 71 -3.65 -2.19 -1.08
CA ASN A 71 -4.21 -1.86 0.23
C ASN A 71 -3.28 -0.91 0.99
N LEU A 72 -1.96 -1.14 0.96
CA LEU A 72 -0.98 -0.24 1.56
C LEU A 72 -1.01 1.16 0.93
N ASP A 73 -1.21 1.29 -0.39
CA ASP A 73 -1.39 2.58 -1.06
C ASP A 73 -2.60 3.34 -0.51
N ILE A 74 -3.73 2.66 -0.33
CA ILE A 74 -4.95 3.24 0.26
C ILE A 74 -4.68 3.69 1.71
N LEU A 75 -4.07 2.82 2.51
CA LEU A 75 -3.73 3.13 3.90
C LEU A 75 -2.75 4.30 4.02
N LEU A 76 -1.75 4.36 3.14
CA LEU A 76 -0.79 5.46 3.04
C LEU A 76 -1.51 6.77 2.74
N MET A 77 -2.37 6.80 1.72
CA MET A 77 -3.14 7.99 1.36
C MET A 77 -4.05 8.45 2.50
N ASN A 78 -4.73 7.51 3.16
CA ASN A 78 -5.57 7.79 4.33
C ASN A 78 -4.74 8.36 5.49
N LYS A 79 -3.56 7.80 5.76
CA LYS A 79 -2.67 8.29 6.81
C LYS A 79 -2.15 9.70 6.47
N ILE A 80 -1.74 9.97 5.24
CA ILE A 80 -1.31 11.30 4.79
C ILE A 80 -2.45 12.31 4.91
N ALA A 81 -3.69 11.95 4.56
CA ALA A 81 -4.83 12.84 4.65
C ALA A 81 -5.08 13.29 6.10
N ARG A 82 -5.05 12.34 7.04
CA ARG A 82 -5.29 12.58 8.48
C ARG A 82 -4.11 13.24 9.18
N THR A 83 -2.89 13.01 8.70
CA THR A 83 -1.68 13.54 9.33
C THR A 83 -1.50 15.01 8.94
N GLY A 84 -1.36 15.88 9.95
CA GLY A 84 -1.05 17.30 9.78
C GLY A 84 0.16 17.70 10.63
N ILE A 85 1.01 18.57 10.08
CA ILE A 85 2.09 19.22 10.85
C ILE A 85 1.53 20.51 11.44
N LYS A 86 1.61 20.67 12.76
CA LYS A 86 1.31 21.95 13.41
C LYS A 86 2.45 22.93 13.11
N ARG A 87 2.11 23.96 12.33
CA ARG A 87 2.97 24.76 11.45
C ARG A 87 4.08 25.56 12.11
N GLU A 88 4.00 25.82 13.41
CA GLU A 88 4.67 27.01 13.98
C GLU A 88 6.20 26.94 14.01
N ASN A 89 6.82 25.76 13.89
CA ASN A 89 8.20 25.61 14.34
C ASN A 89 9.22 25.09 13.32
N ILE A 90 8.85 24.61 12.11
CA ILE A 90 9.83 24.03 11.17
C ILE A 90 9.93 24.77 9.84
N ASN A 91 11.17 25.06 9.41
CA ASN A 91 11.41 25.73 8.14
C ASN A 91 11.47 24.75 6.96
N ASN A 92 11.19 25.26 5.75
CA ASN A 92 11.15 24.45 4.53
C ASN A 92 12.51 23.82 4.23
N THR A 93 13.62 24.49 4.58
CA THR A 93 14.97 23.96 4.40
C THR A 93 15.20 22.68 5.20
N GLN A 94 14.74 22.61 6.46
CA GLN A 94 14.85 21.42 7.30
C GLN A 94 13.95 20.30 6.78
N LEU A 95 12.72 20.63 6.38
CA LEU A 95 11.79 19.68 5.76
C LEU A 95 12.36 19.10 4.46
N LEU A 96 12.85 19.93 3.54
CA LEU A 96 13.47 19.50 2.30
C LEU A 96 14.69 18.61 2.56
N ARG A 97 15.53 18.95 3.54
CA ARG A 97 16.68 18.13 3.92
C ARG A 97 16.26 16.73 4.39
N LEU A 98 15.23 16.64 5.22
CA LEU A 98 14.65 15.35 5.61
C LEU A 98 14.15 14.57 4.38
N MET A 99 13.37 15.22 3.51
CA MET A 99 12.84 14.58 2.30
C MET A 99 13.94 14.03 1.39
N ILE A 100 15.03 14.77 1.19
CA ILE A 100 16.15 14.33 0.35
C ILE A 100 16.79 13.08 0.94
N VAL A 101 17.14 13.08 2.23
CA VAL A 101 17.77 11.92 2.88
C VAL A 101 16.84 10.71 2.90
N THR A 102 15.54 10.90 3.13
CA THR A 102 14.55 9.82 3.06
C THR A 102 14.40 9.28 1.64
N ARG A 103 14.44 10.14 0.62
CA ARG A 103 14.36 9.72 -0.78
C ARG A 103 15.59 8.93 -1.22
N GLU A 104 16.78 9.31 -0.77
CA GLU A 104 18.00 8.54 -0.99
C GLU A 104 17.93 7.16 -0.32
N ALA A 105 17.37 7.08 0.89
CA ALA A 105 17.16 5.81 1.57
C ALA A 105 16.14 4.92 0.84
N LEU A 106 15.06 5.49 0.32
CA LEU A 106 14.08 4.79 -0.51
C LEU A 106 14.70 4.26 -1.81
N PHE A 107 15.47 5.09 -2.51
CA PHE A 107 16.17 4.65 -3.72
C PHE A 107 17.12 3.48 -3.43
N LYS A 108 17.88 3.55 -2.33
CA LYS A 108 18.76 2.47 -1.86
C LYS A 108 18.04 1.20 -1.40
N LEU A 109 16.73 1.26 -1.14
CA LEU A 109 15.87 0.14 -0.80
C LEU A 109 15.24 -0.49 -2.07
N GLU A 110 15.05 0.29 -3.12
CA GLU A 110 14.51 -0.16 -4.41
C GLU A 110 15.57 -0.80 -5.33
N GLU A 111 16.86 -0.55 -5.07
CA GLU A 111 17.97 -1.20 -5.79
C GLU A 111 17.90 -2.73 -5.68
N GLN A 112 18.26 -3.48 -6.74
CA GLN A 112 18.12 -4.94 -6.77
C GLN A 112 18.90 -5.67 -5.66
N ASP A 113 19.99 -5.08 -5.16
CA ASP A 113 20.81 -5.63 -4.07
C ASP A 113 20.34 -5.22 -2.67
N SER A 114 19.22 -4.51 -2.52
CA SER A 114 18.80 -3.93 -1.25
C SER A 114 18.53 -4.94 -0.14
N LYS A 115 18.19 -6.18 -0.50
CA LYS A 115 18.04 -7.28 0.47
C LYS A 115 19.37 -7.73 1.11
N SER A 116 20.51 -7.29 0.59
CA SER A 116 21.82 -7.48 1.23
C SER A 116 22.06 -6.50 2.38
N LYS A 117 21.37 -5.35 2.39
CA LYS A 117 21.48 -4.32 3.42
C LYS A 117 20.50 -4.63 4.54
N SER A 118 20.95 -4.47 5.77
CA SER A 118 20.09 -4.53 6.94
C SER A 118 19.16 -3.31 7.00
N ILE A 119 17.99 -3.47 7.60
CA ILE A 119 17.05 -2.36 7.88
C ILE A 119 17.76 -1.23 8.64
N ALA A 120 18.64 -1.59 9.59
CA ALA A 120 19.41 -0.63 10.36
C ALA A 120 20.29 0.26 9.46
N GLU A 121 20.94 -0.30 8.43
CA GLU A 121 21.75 0.47 7.48
C GLU A 121 20.91 1.38 6.58
N LEU A 122 19.72 0.94 6.19
CA LEU A 122 18.79 1.72 5.35
C LEU A 122 18.19 2.91 6.13
N VAL A 123 17.91 2.72 7.40
CA VAL A 123 17.33 3.73 8.30
C VAL A 123 18.40 4.72 8.82
N LYS A 124 19.65 4.26 8.94
CA LYS A 124 20.77 5.03 9.53
C LYS A 124 20.89 6.46 9.02
N PRO A 125 20.88 6.76 7.70
CA PRO A 125 21.03 8.13 7.21
C PRO A 125 20.02 9.12 7.78
N ILE A 126 18.77 8.68 7.94
CA ILE A 126 17.69 9.53 8.48
C ILE A 126 17.88 9.71 9.99
N THR A 127 18.21 8.64 10.71
CA THR A 127 18.46 8.73 12.16
C THR A 127 19.70 9.58 12.49
N ASP A 128 20.76 9.47 11.69
CA ASP A 128 21.98 10.26 11.83
C ASP A 128 21.70 11.73 11.50
N LEU A 129 20.87 12.02 10.50
CA LEU A 129 20.41 13.37 10.22
C LEU A 129 19.75 13.97 11.47
N LEU A 130 18.77 13.28 12.06
CA LEU A 130 18.00 13.77 13.22
C LEU A 130 18.88 13.93 14.46
N LYS A 131 19.82 13.00 14.71
CA LYS A 131 20.75 13.06 15.85
C LYS A 131 21.76 14.21 15.75
N ASN A 132 22.23 14.51 14.53
CA ASN A 132 23.31 15.46 14.29
C ASN A 132 22.83 16.85 13.82
N LEU A 133 21.57 17.20 14.06
CA LEU A 133 21.06 18.55 13.80
C LEU A 133 21.71 19.59 14.71
N ARG A 134 22.05 20.76 14.17
CA ARG A 134 22.42 21.94 14.96
C ARG A 134 21.28 22.32 15.90
N THR A 135 21.58 22.91 17.06
CA THR A 135 20.62 23.23 18.12
C THR A 135 19.33 23.88 17.61
N ASN A 136 19.45 24.90 16.74
CA ASN A 136 18.28 25.58 16.16
C ASN A 136 17.41 24.62 15.34
N ALA A 137 17.99 23.86 14.41
CA ALA A 137 17.26 22.89 13.60
C ALA A 137 16.65 21.78 14.46
N ARG A 138 17.39 21.28 15.45
CA ARG A 138 16.89 20.28 16.40
C ARG A 138 15.67 20.80 17.16
N ASN A 139 15.71 22.05 17.63
CA ASN A 139 14.58 22.67 18.30
C ASN A 139 13.36 22.75 17.38
N GLN A 140 13.54 23.03 16.08
CA GLN A 140 12.43 23.01 15.12
C GLN A 140 11.75 21.64 15.08
N PHE A 141 12.50 20.54 14.98
CA PHE A 141 11.93 19.19 15.01
C PHE A 141 11.34 18.80 16.37
N LYS A 142 11.92 19.28 17.49
CA LYS A 142 11.42 18.99 18.85
C LYS A 142 10.16 19.74 19.24
N HIS A 143 9.92 20.90 18.67
CA HIS A 143 8.75 21.73 18.99
C HIS A 143 7.67 21.66 17.90
N THR A 144 7.92 20.95 16.81
CA THR A 144 6.93 20.70 15.76
C THR A 144 6.18 19.42 16.06
N TYR A 145 4.85 19.49 16.03
CA TYR A 145 3.99 18.34 16.29
C TYR A 145 3.46 17.75 14.99
N LEU A 146 3.45 16.43 14.94
CA LEU A 146 2.76 15.60 13.97
C LEU A 146 1.59 14.93 14.72
N GLU A 147 0.37 15.38 14.44
CA GLU A 147 -0.80 15.04 15.24
C GLU A 147 -0.60 15.40 16.74
N ASN A 148 -0.34 14.41 17.59
CA ASN A 148 -0.19 14.53 19.04
C ASN A 148 1.24 14.26 19.55
N LYS A 149 2.17 13.93 18.66
CA LYS A 149 3.57 13.63 19.00
C LYS A 149 4.52 14.60 18.33
N LYS A 150 5.72 14.76 18.87
CA LYS A 150 6.75 15.58 18.21
C LYS A 150 7.23 14.87 16.95
N ILE A 151 7.53 15.62 15.91
CA ILE A 151 7.90 15.04 14.62
C ILE A 151 9.20 14.21 14.69
N GLU A 152 10.20 14.63 15.50
CA GLU A 152 11.43 13.84 15.73
C GLU A 152 11.12 12.47 16.33
N GLU A 153 10.27 12.45 17.36
CA GLU A 153 9.86 11.24 18.08
C GLU A 153 9.05 10.32 17.14
N GLN A 154 8.06 10.88 16.45
CA GLN A 154 7.18 10.11 15.56
C GLN A 154 7.94 9.48 14.38
N ILE A 155 8.86 10.22 13.75
CA ILE A 155 9.69 9.68 12.67
C ILE A 155 10.60 8.58 13.20
N THR A 156 11.21 8.78 14.38
CA THR A 156 12.09 7.77 14.98
C THR A 156 11.33 6.49 15.30
N GLU A 157 10.13 6.58 15.86
CA GLU A 157 9.27 5.43 16.13
C GLU A 157 8.91 4.66 14.84
N TRP A 158 8.49 5.38 13.80
CA TRP A 158 8.18 4.76 12.51
C TRP A 158 9.38 4.05 11.89
N LEU A 159 10.57 4.62 12.02
CA LEU A 159 11.79 4.02 11.48
C LEU A 159 12.28 2.81 12.29
N GLN A 160 11.99 2.76 13.59
CA GLN A 160 12.33 1.63 14.45
C GLN A 160 11.37 0.45 14.23
N ASN A 161 10.07 0.73 14.08
CA ASN A 161 9.03 -0.29 13.90
C ASN A 161 8.11 0.09 12.72
N PRO A 162 8.56 -0.07 11.46
CA PRO A 162 7.81 0.37 10.29
C PRO A 162 6.47 -0.36 10.14
N GLN A 163 6.35 -1.57 10.69
CA GLN A 163 5.12 -2.34 10.65
C GLN A 163 4.01 -1.77 11.55
N ASP A 164 4.34 -1.04 12.63
CA ASP A 164 3.36 -0.72 13.68
C ASP A 164 2.24 0.19 13.18
N TRP A 165 2.60 1.28 12.50
CA TRP A 165 1.61 2.21 11.97
C TRP A 165 0.76 1.55 10.87
N ILE A 166 1.36 0.65 10.08
CA ILE A 166 0.66 -0.11 9.04
C ILE A 166 -0.34 -1.06 9.68
N LYS A 167 0.06 -1.86 10.69
CA LYS A 167 -0.83 -2.79 11.38
C LYS A 167 -1.98 -2.06 12.06
N LEU A 168 -1.70 -0.92 12.70
CA LEU A 168 -2.73 -0.08 13.31
C LEU A 168 -3.70 0.48 12.26
N ALA A 169 -3.18 1.00 11.14
CA ALA A 169 -3.99 1.51 10.04
C ALA A 169 -4.85 0.39 9.42
N TRP A 170 -4.26 -0.79 9.20
CA TRP A 170 -4.91 -1.94 8.60
C TRP A 170 -6.08 -2.45 9.43
N LYS A 171 -5.92 -2.50 10.76
CA LYS A 171 -6.98 -2.91 11.70
C LYS A 171 -8.09 -1.86 11.84
N SER A 172 -7.78 -0.60 11.54
CA SER A 172 -8.71 0.53 11.71
C SER A 172 -9.47 0.88 10.43
N ASP A 173 -9.05 0.36 9.28
CA ASP A 173 -9.65 0.65 7.97
C ASP A 173 -10.82 -0.30 7.68
N SER A 174 -11.91 0.25 7.13
CA SER A 174 -13.16 -0.49 6.91
C SER A 174 -13.02 -1.64 5.91
N ILE A 175 -12.08 -1.54 4.96
CA ILE A 175 -11.86 -2.53 3.91
C ILE A 175 -10.87 -3.57 4.40
N THR A 176 -9.76 -3.15 5.02
CA THR A 176 -8.66 -4.08 5.32
C THR A 176 -8.79 -4.80 6.67
N LYS A 177 -9.63 -4.32 7.60
CA LYS A 177 -9.80 -4.93 8.93
C LYS A 177 -10.23 -6.41 8.89
N GLU A 178 -10.93 -6.83 7.84
CA GLU A 178 -11.40 -8.21 7.65
C GLU A 178 -10.33 -9.11 7.00
N LEU A 179 -9.24 -8.51 6.50
CA LEU A 179 -8.13 -9.17 5.83
C LEU A 179 -6.99 -9.41 6.83
N ILE A 180 -7.30 -10.15 7.89
CA ILE A 180 -6.36 -10.55 8.94
C ILE A 180 -6.35 -12.08 9.07
N ASP A 181 -5.19 -12.64 9.38
CA ASP A 181 -5.05 -14.07 9.67
C ASP A 181 -5.39 -14.40 11.14
N ASP A 182 -5.33 -15.69 11.47
CA ASP A 182 -5.59 -16.21 12.82
C ASP A 182 -4.63 -15.63 13.88
N ASN A 183 -3.45 -15.13 13.45
CA ASN A 183 -2.46 -14.48 14.30
C ASN A 183 -2.66 -12.95 14.39
N SER A 184 -3.81 -12.45 13.93
CA SER A 184 -4.15 -11.03 13.89
C SER A 184 -3.14 -10.18 13.08
N GLN A 185 -2.51 -10.79 12.07
CA GLN A 185 -1.64 -10.11 11.12
C GLN A 185 -2.38 -9.83 9.82
N PRO A 186 -2.13 -8.67 9.19
CA PRO A 186 -2.55 -8.40 7.82
C PRO A 186 -2.20 -9.56 6.88
N SER A 187 -3.18 -10.13 6.19
CA SER A 187 -2.92 -11.23 5.26
C SER A 187 -3.92 -11.26 4.11
N ILE A 188 -3.43 -11.61 2.93
CA ILE A 188 -4.22 -11.86 1.73
C ILE A 188 -4.08 -13.33 1.35
N LYS A 189 -5.22 -14.03 1.25
CA LYS A 189 -5.30 -15.43 0.85
C LYS A 189 -5.84 -15.55 -0.57
N ILE A 190 -5.07 -16.18 -1.45
CA ILE A 190 -5.47 -16.52 -2.82
C ILE A 190 -5.27 -18.02 -3.00
N ALA A 191 -6.37 -18.75 -3.22
CA ALA A 191 -6.39 -20.22 -3.19
C ALA A 191 -5.75 -20.77 -1.89
N HIS A 192 -4.66 -21.53 -1.99
CA HIS A 192 -3.93 -22.11 -0.86
C HIS A 192 -2.71 -21.27 -0.42
N VAL A 193 -2.50 -20.10 -1.02
CA VAL A 193 -1.39 -19.20 -0.71
C VAL A 193 -1.88 -18.08 0.22
N SER A 194 -1.14 -17.87 1.31
CA SER A 194 -1.34 -16.75 2.24
C SER A 194 -0.10 -15.87 2.20
N LYS A 195 -0.27 -14.56 2.01
CA LYS A 195 0.84 -13.58 2.01
C LYS A 195 0.55 -12.42 2.94
N THR A 196 1.62 -11.93 3.56
CA THR A 196 1.65 -10.69 4.35
C THR A 196 2.78 -9.80 3.84
N PHE A 197 2.89 -8.58 4.35
CA PHE A 197 4.02 -7.69 4.08
C PHE A 197 5.19 -8.00 5.03
N ASP A 198 6.42 -7.84 4.53
CA ASP A 198 7.63 -7.96 5.34
C ASP A 198 8.10 -6.57 5.82
N ASP A 199 9.20 -6.56 6.59
CA ASP A 199 9.78 -5.33 7.11
C ASP A 199 10.30 -4.40 6.00
N TYR A 200 10.78 -4.94 4.88
CA TYR A 200 11.29 -4.15 3.77
C TYR A 200 10.15 -3.40 3.07
N LEU A 201 9.02 -4.08 2.83
CA LEU A 201 7.82 -3.45 2.30
C LEU A 201 7.25 -2.43 3.30
N ALA A 202 7.23 -2.75 4.59
CA ALA A 202 6.80 -1.79 5.60
C ALA A 202 7.68 -0.53 5.61
N LEU A 203 8.99 -0.70 5.44
CA LEU A 203 9.95 0.40 5.38
C LEU A 203 9.78 1.26 4.11
N GLU A 204 9.52 0.64 2.96
CA GLU A 204 9.20 1.31 1.69
C GLU A 204 8.03 2.30 1.86
N TYR A 205 6.94 1.83 2.47
CA TYR A 205 5.76 2.66 2.73
C TYR A 205 6.01 3.69 3.84
N THR A 206 6.87 3.39 4.80
CA THR A 206 7.26 4.34 5.85
C THR A 206 8.07 5.51 5.29
N PHE A 207 9.04 5.24 4.40
CA PHE A 207 9.77 6.28 3.69
C PHE A 207 8.84 7.12 2.81
N SER A 208 7.93 6.46 2.09
CA SER A 208 6.92 7.13 1.26
C SER A 208 6.01 8.04 2.09
N LEU A 209 5.60 7.59 3.29
CA LEU A 209 4.81 8.38 4.25
C LEU A 209 5.55 9.64 4.69
N ILE A 210 6.82 9.51 5.10
CA ILE A 210 7.64 10.65 5.53
C ILE A 210 7.78 11.67 4.39
N ILE A 211 8.11 11.21 3.18
CA ILE A 211 8.24 12.08 2.00
C ILE A 211 6.92 12.81 1.72
N ALA A 212 5.80 12.10 1.73
CA ALA A 212 4.49 12.68 1.43
C ALA A 212 4.04 13.71 2.48
N ILE A 213 4.25 13.42 3.77
CA ILE A 213 3.97 14.36 4.87
C ILE A 213 4.80 15.62 4.71
N VAL A 214 6.10 15.49 4.40
CA VAL A 214 6.97 16.65 4.16
C VAL A 214 6.47 17.48 2.98
N LYS A 215 6.14 16.84 1.85
CA LYS A 215 5.58 17.54 0.68
C LYS A 215 4.29 18.28 1.02
N LYS A 216 3.38 17.63 1.76
CA LYS A 216 2.13 18.24 2.22
C LYS A 216 2.41 19.47 3.06
N ALA A 217 3.29 19.37 4.06
CA ALA A 217 3.62 20.48 4.94
C ALA A 217 4.25 21.69 4.21
N ILE A 218 5.11 21.44 3.22
CA ILE A 218 5.69 22.51 2.39
C ILE A 218 4.59 23.17 1.53
N LYS A 219 3.73 22.37 0.89
CA LYS A 219 2.63 22.87 0.04
C LYS A 219 1.66 23.71 0.85
N ASP A 220 1.25 23.23 2.01
CA ASP A 220 0.30 23.93 2.86
C ASP A 220 0.88 25.30 3.19
N LYS A 221 2.14 25.42 3.64
CA LYS A 221 2.78 26.71 3.95
C LYS A 221 2.74 27.75 2.82
N ASN A 222 2.74 27.34 1.55
CA ASN A 222 2.72 28.29 0.43
C ASN A 222 1.30 28.81 0.09
N ASN A 223 0.25 28.19 0.64
CA ASN A 223 -1.15 28.57 0.39
C ASN A 223 -1.76 29.42 1.53
N ASP A 224 -0.97 29.77 2.54
CA ASP A 224 -1.29 30.72 3.62
C ASP A 224 -0.49 32.01 3.43
#